data_AF-A0A370FUF3-F1
#
_entry.id   AF-A0A370FUF3-F1
#
_cell.length_a   1.000
_cell.length_b   1.000
_cell.length_c   1.000
_cell.angle_alpha   90.00
_cell.angle_beta   90.00
_cell.angle_gamma   90.00
#
_symmetry.space_group_name_H-M   'P 1'
#
loop_
_entity.id
_entity.type
_entity.pdbx_description
1 polymer ?
#
loop_
_entity_poly.entity_id
_entity_poly.type
_entity_poly.pdbx_seq_one_letter_code
_entity_poly.pdbx_strand_id
1 'polypeptide(L)'
;MEEEGWTLIPIDAPGTYNVRDAACGPVGSGRLFRSAALDRLEPAGVDALLSTGIRTVVDLRDESEKNPSSTARSWNVVGIPLYDPAFGAPSHGDIDSVYRGLLHDRGHRIVDALRAIAQSPGPVLVHCTAGKDRTGLVVAVALTAVGSPEADVLADYALSGNQVRPHREKAARQLLAQRELDEHERQQSLELHLESPAPALERALAELRDVYGSVDDYLRAHGFTDTDLAALRDRLCGGQRLTVLHVSDVHATASGALYRRVDGTDRLRQVTDTVLGSALRPDAVVITGDLCQSGEFDAYPRLAEAVEDMRARLGCPVLPVPGNHDHPDLFAATFGADRVVEARGYRIVGLDTSTGSLPDSEIDWLVATLAEPTAAGTVLAMHHPPIRAAAAALVGRELAAPERLACALRGTDVRVILAGHFHHPMSGALGDIPVWVGGSLAYLQDTGASAGTVVGLDSPSFSVLRLDDQGSSCVPIPLTDPDVLFRAAPGTTVVPERRRRPVPAALPYDPPFQKQPIRSSK
;
A
#
# COMPACT_ATOMS: atom_id res chain seq x y z
N MET A 1 14.41 21.25 29.86
CA MET A 1 14.86 20.52 28.66
C MET A 1 15.11 19.11 29.14
N GLU A 2 14.02 18.33 29.20
CA GLU A 2 14.08 16.91 29.52
C GLU A 2 14.37 16.19 28.21
N GLU A 3 15.40 15.35 28.21
CA GLU A 3 15.70 14.44 27.10
C GLU A 3 14.51 13.49 26.91
N GLU A 4 13.83 13.57 25.76
CA GLU A 4 12.85 12.56 25.35
C GLU A 4 13.59 11.23 25.16
N GLY A 5 13.60 10.43 26.21
CA GLY A 5 14.16 9.09 26.21
C GLY A 5 13.41 8.19 25.23
N TRP A 6 14.11 7.79 24.18
CA TRP A 6 13.72 6.73 23.25
C TRP A 6 13.30 5.48 24.04
N THR A 7 12.00 5.21 24.10
CA THR A 7 11.51 3.97 24.71
C THR A 7 11.43 2.92 23.61
N LEU A 8 12.49 2.11 23.49
CA LEU A 8 12.43 0.85 22.73
C LEU A 8 11.34 -0.01 23.35
N ILE A 9 10.28 -0.31 22.60
CA ILE A 9 9.28 -1.29 23.01
C ILE A 9 9.75 -2.66 22.51
N PRO A 10 10.30 -3.54 23.37
CA PRO A 10 10.69 -4.88 22.94
C PRO A 10 9.42 -5.65 22.55
N ILE A 11 9.46 -6.35 21.43
CA ILE A 11 8.39 -7.27 21.05
C ILE A 11 8.71 -8.60 21.69
N ASP A 12 7.88 -9.03 22.65
CA ASP A 12 7.98 -10.38 23.21
C ASP A 12 7.44 -11.39 22.19
N ALA A 13 8.36 -12.06 21.50
CA ALA A 13 8.06 -13.08 20.50
C ALA A 13 8.76 -14.41 20.90
N PRO A 14 8.11 -15.26 21.71
CA PRO A 14 8.67 -16.52 22.14
C PRO A 14 9.16 -17.40 20.98
N GLY A 15 10.35 -17.98 21.16
CA GLY A 15 11.01 -18.79 20.13
C GLY A 15 11.94 -18.02 19.19
N THR A 16 12.06 -16.70 19.34
CA THR A 16 13.15 -15.90 18.75
C THR A 16 13.71 -14.91 19.77
N TYR A 17 14.71 -14.13 19.36
CA TYR A 17 15.35 -13.11 20.18
C TYR A 17 15.83 -11.97 19.30
N ASN A 18 16.36 -10.91 19.91
CA ASN A 18 16.85 -9.73 19.21
C ASN A 18 15.74 -9.01 18.39
N VAL A 19 14.47 -9.14 18.80
CA VAL A 19 13.30 -8.60 18.09
C VAL A 19 13.00 -7.18 18.54
N ARG A 20 12.90 -6.25 17.59
CA ARG A 20 12.45 -4.88 17.84
C ARG A 20 12.09 -4.15 16.55
N ASP A 21 11.34 -3.07 16.72
CA ASP A 21 11.21 -1.99 15.73
C ASP A 21 12.55 -1.24 15.62
N ALA A 22 13.00 -0.99 14.39
CA ALA A 22 14.23 -0.27 14.07
C ALA A 22 13.96 1.22 13.72
N ALA A 23 12.77 1.73 14.05
CA ALA A 23 12.41 3.11 13.84
C ALA A 23 13.39 4.08 14.53
N CYS A 24 14.02 4.95 13.74
CA CYS A 24 14.84 6.06 14.19
C CYS A 24 14.92 7.17 13.14
N GLY A 25 15.12 8.40 13.57
CA GLY A 25 15.08 9.57 12.71
C GLY A 25 13.74 9.70 11.95
N PRO A 26 13.74 9.83 10.62
CA PRO A 26 12.53 9.99 9.81
C PRO A 26 11.74 8.69 9.60
N VAL A 27 12.22 7.55 10.12
CA VAL A 27 11.54 6.27 9.96
C VAL A 27 10.38 6.16 10.94
N GLY A 28 9.17 5.95 10.42
CA GLY A 28 7.97 5.77 11.23
C GLY A 28 7.99 4.46 12.02
N SER A 29 7.37 4.46 13.20
CA SER A 29 7.22 3.24 14.00
C SER A 29 6.39 2.19 13.25
N GLY A 30 6.73 0.93 13.47
CA GLY A 30 6.05 -0.23 12.89
C GLY A 30 6.31 -0.42 11.40
N ARG A 31 7.41 0.12 10.85
CA ARG A 31 7.74 0.02 9.42
C ARG A 31 8.83 -0.99 9.12
N LEU A 32 9.87 -1.03 9.95
CA LEU A 32 11.04 -1.90 9.78
C LEU A 32 11.36 -2.58 11.10
N PHE A 33 11.24 -3.90 11.11
CA PHE A 33 11.59 -4.75 12.24
C PHE A 33 12.87 -5.53 11.94
N ARG A 34 13.58 -5.88 13.01
CA ARG A 34 14.72 -6.81 12.94
C ARG A 34 14.58 -7.90 13.97
N SER A 35 15.13 -9.08 13.70
CA SER A 35 15.16 -10.21 14.63
C SER A 35 16.31 -11.18 14.39
N ALA A 36 16.48 -12.12 15.32
CA ALA A 36 17.17 -13.38 15.06
C ALA A 36 16.31 -14.33 14.20
N ALA A 37 16.84 -15.52 13.91
CA ALA A 37 16.14 -16.53 13.12
C ALA A 37 14.76 -16.87 13.69
N LEU A 38 13.82 -17.13 12.79
CA LEU A 38 12.42 -17.42 13.13
C LEU A 38 12.12 -18.92 13.19
N ASP A 39 13.10 -19.79 12.96
CA ASP A 39 12.89 -21.25 12.83
C ASP A 39 12.29 -21.90 14.08
N ARG A 40 12.46 -21.26 15.25
CA ARG A 40 12.01 -21.76 16.55
C ARG A 40 10.82 -20.99 17.13
N LEU A 41 10.19 -20.10 16.35
CA LEU A 41 9.01 -19.37 16.81
C LEU A 41 7.95 -20.32 17.36
N GLU A 42 7.50 -20.03 18.57
CA GLU A 42 6.34 -20.67 19.19
C GLU A 42 5.05 -20.01 18.66
N PRO A 43 3.88 -20.65 18.80
CA PRO A 43 2.60 -20.09 18.33
C PRO A 43 2.34 -18.66 18.84
N ALA A 44 2.59 -18.40 20.13
CA ALA A 44 2.45 -17.07 20.70
C ALA A 44 3.41 -16.04 20.07
N GLY A 45 4.62 -16.46 19.67
CA GLY A 45 5.57 -15.60 18.96
C GLY A 45 5.15 -15.32 17.52
N VAL A 46 4.47 -16.27 16.87
CA VAL A 46 3.87 -16.05 15.55
C VAL A 46 2.75 -15.00 15.65
N ASP A 47 1.85 -15.14 16.62
CA ASP A 47 0.75 -14.20 16.83
C ASP A 47 1.26 -12.81 17.19
N ALA A 48 2.26 -12.71 18.06
CA ALA A 48 2.92 -11.45 18.40
C ALA A 48 3.47 -10.75 17.15
N LEU A 49 4.22 -11.46 16.31
CA LEU A 49 4.76 -10.88 15.08
C LEU A 49 3.68 -10.57 14.03
N LEU A 50 2.61 -11.36 13.92
CA LEU A 50 1.49 -11.06 13.04
C LEU A 50 0.75 -9.79 13.47
N SER A 51 0.60 -9.55 14.77
CA SER A 51 -0.07 -8.37 15.32
C SER A 51 0.64 -7.05 14.96
N THR A 52 1.94 -7.09 14.67
CA THR A 52 2.70 -5.92 14.19
C THR A 52 2.37 -5.53 12.75
N GLY A 53 1.63 -6.36 12.02
CA GLY A 53 1.26 -6.13 10.63
C GLY A 53 2.34 -6.47 9.61
N ILE A 54 3.43 -7.14 10.01
CA ILE A 54 4.50 -7.59 9.09
C ILE A 54 3.91 -8.35 7.90
N ARG A 55 4.29 -7.93 6.69
CA ARG A 55 3.89 -8.56 5.43
C ARG A 55 5.02 -9.28 4.73
N THR A 56 6.25 -8.82 4.92
CA THR A 56 7.44 -9.37 4.25
C THR A 56 8.53 -9.70 5.26
N VAL A 57 9.13 -10.87 5.10
CA VAL A 57 10.30 -11.31 5.87
C VAL A 57 11.49 -11.44 4.92
N VAL A 58 12.54 -10.67 5.15
CA VAL A 58 13.80 -10.77 4.40
C VAL A 58 14.76 -11.67 5.19
N ASP A 59 14.98 -12.89 4.71
CA ASP A 59 15.88 -13.86 5.32
C ASP A 59 17.26 -13.80 4.65
N LEU A 60 18.26 -13.28 5.37
CA LEU A 60 19.62 -13.07 4.87
C LEU A 60 20.52 -14.31 4.97
N ARG A 61 19.94 -15.45 5.36
CA ARG A 61 20.65 -16.72 5.58
C ARG A 61 20.83 -17.53 4.30
N ASP A 62 21.93 -18.28 4.28
CA ASP A 62 22.15 -19.35 3.32
C ASP A 62 21.30 -20.58 3.65
N GLU A 63 21.02 -21.42 2.65
CA GLU A 63 20.22 -22.63 2.83
C GLU A 63 20.77 -23.57 3.91
N SER A 64 22.09 -23.62 4.08
CA SER A 64 22.73 -24.43 5.13
C SER A 64 22.42 -23.98 6.55
N GLU A 65 21.99 -22.73 6.74
CA GLU A 65 21.64 -22.17 8.05
C GLU A 65 20.13 -22.28 8.34
N LYS A 66 19.32 -22.74 7.38
CA LYS A 66 17.87 -22.82 7.50
C LYS A 66 17.46 -24.20 8.01
N ASN A 67 16.39 -24.24 8.80
CA ASN A 67 15.73 -25.49 9.15
C ASN A 67 14.60 -25.81 8.16
N PRO A 68 14.70 -26.91 7.37
CA PRO A 68 13.68 -27.30 6.38
C PRO A 68 12.29 -27.55 6.97
N SER A 69 12.18 -27.82 8.28
CA SER A 69 10.90 -28.07 8.94
C SER A 69 10.12 -26.81 9.32
N SER A 70 10.65 -25.61 9.03
CA SER A 70 9.94 -24.34 9.24
C SER A 70 8.99 -24.05 8.07
N THR A 71 7.89 -24.79 7.98
CA THR A 71 6.91 -24.64 6.90
C THR A 71 6.09 -23.35 7.02
N ALA A 72 5.79 -22.80 5.84
CA ALA A 72 4.92 -21.69 5.45
C ALA A 72 4.17 -20.95 6.59
N ARG A 73 4.64 -19.73 6.87
CA ARG A 73 3.93 -18.73 7.67
C ARG A 73 3.25 -17.73 6.73
N SER A 74 2.23 -17.01 7.21
CA SER A 74 1.42 -16.06 6.41
C SER A 74 2.18 -14.86 5.83
N TRP A 75 3.52 -14.83 5.95
CA TRP A 75 4.39 -13.78 5.43
C TRP A 75 4.91 -14.13 4.03
N ASN A 76 5.13 -13.09 3.22
CA ASN A 76 5.95 -13.21 2.02
C ASN A 76 7.43 -13.28 2.41
N VAL A 77 8.04 -14.47 2.34
CA VAL A 77 9.46 -14.66 2.69
C VAL A 77 10.34 -14.48 1.45
N VAL A 78 11.27 -13.55 1.50
CA VAL A 78 12.25 -13.25 0.45
C VAL A 78 13.64 -13.67 0.93
N GLY A 79 14.19 -14.74 0.35
CA GLY A 79 15.51 -15.26 0.69
C GLY A 79 16.62 -14.51 -0.05
N ILE A 80 17.48 -13.79 0.69
CA ILE A 80 18.60 -13.02 0.15
C ILE A 80 19.88 -13.38 0.90
N PRO A 81 20.43 -14.60 0.72
CA PRO A 81 21.69 -14.98 1.34
C PRO A 81 22.79 -13.95 1.07
N LEU A 82 23.39 -13.47 2.16
CA LEU A 82 24.38 -12.39 2.11
C LEU A 82 25.82 -12.90 2.12
N TYR A 83 26.12 -13.96 2.89
CA TYR A 83 27.46 -14.54 2.87
C TYR A 83 27.76 -15.19 1.52
N ASP A 84 29.05 -15.40 1.27
CA ASP A 84 29.49 -16.14 0.09
C ASP A 84 29.23 -17.64 0.31
N PRO A 85 28.51 -18.33 -0.59
CA PRO A 85 28.24 -19.76 -0.44
C PRO A 85 29.51 -20.63 -0.41
N ALA A 86 30.64 -20.16 -0.94
CA ALA A 86 31.92 -20.87 -0.91
C ALA A 86 32.57 -20.84 0.48
N PHE A 87 32.34 -19.79 1.27
CA PHE A 87 32.99 -19.58 2.57
C PHE A 87 32.03 -19.67 3.75
N GLY A 88 30.74 -19.43 3.53
CA GLY A 88 29.69 -19.41 4.53
C GLY A 88 29.87 -18.31 5.57
N ALA A 89 29.24 -18.51 6.73
CA ALA A 89 29.38 -17.59 7.86
C ALA A 89 30.80 -17.61 8.44
N PRO A 90 31.40 -16.46 8.77
CA PRO A 90 32.72 -16.39 9.37
C PRO A 90 32.71 -17.08 10.73
N SER A 91 33.72 -17.92 10.96
CA SER A 91 33.81 -18.74 12.17
C SER A 91 34.76 -18.15 13.23
N HIS A 92 35.70 -17.30 12.79
CA HIS A 92 36.71 -16.60 13.58
C HIS A 92 37.17 -15.37 12.79
N GLY A 93 37.96 -14.50 13.43
CA GLY A 93 38.55 -13.32 12.82
C GLY A 93 37.92 -12.01 13.28
N ASP A 94 38.31 -10.94 12.61
CA ASP A 94 37.99 -9.56 12.95
C ASP A 94 36.68 -9.09 12.30
N ILE A 95 35.86 -8.38 13.08
CA ILE A 95 34.53 -7.91 12.66
C ILE A 95 34.60 -6.86 11.56
N ASP A 96 35.60 -5.97 11.60
CA ASP A 96 35.76 -4.92 10.58
C ASP A 96 36.05 -5.54 9.22
N SER A 97 36.90 -6.57 9.19
CA SER A 97 37.23 -7.31 7.97
C SER A 97 36.01 -8.02 7.37
N VAL A 98 35.15 -8.60 8.22
CA VAL A 98 33.89 -9.22 7.78
C VAL A 98 32.93 -8.17 7.19
N TYR A 99 32.79 -7.01 7.84
CA TYR A 99 31.85 -5.97 7.41
C TYR A 99 32.30 -5.35 6.08
N ARG A 100 33.61 -5.11 5.95
CA ARG A 100 34.24 -4.68 4.69
C ARG A 100 33.93 -5.64 3.55
N GLY A 101 34.17 -6.94 3.74
CA GLY A 101 33.91 -7.95 2.71
C GLY A 101 32.43 -8.01 2.30
N LEU A 102 31.51 -7.93 3.27
CA LEU A 102 30.08 -7.91 2.98
C LEU A 102 29.65 -6.66 2.18
N LEU A 103 30.18 -5.48 2.52
CA LEU A 103 29.85 -4.24 1.82
C LEU A 103 30.44 -4.18 0.41
N HIS A 104 31.71 -4.56 0.23
CA HIS A 104 32.34 -4.49 -1.10
C HIS A 104 31.95 -5.65 -2.00
N ASP A 105 32.08 -6.88 -1.52
CA ASP A 105 31.93 -8.07 -2.37
C ASP A 105 30.46 -8.44 -2.59
N ARG A 106 29.59 -8.02 -1.67
CA ARG A 106 28.16 -8.41 -1.64
C ARG A 106 27.21 -7.23 -1.73
N GLY A 107 27.68 -6.06 -2.19
CA GLY A 107 26.85 -4.85 -2.31
C GLY A 107 25.58 -5.03 -3.14
N HIS A 108 25.63 -5.80 -4.23
CA HIS A 108 24.45 -6.17 -5.02
C HIS A 108 23.37 -6.91 -4.20
N ARG A 109 23.76 -7.73 -3.22
CA ARG A 109 22.81 -8.45 -2.33
C ARG A 109 22.22 -7.53 -1.27
N ILE A 110 22.97 -6.51 -0.82
CA ILE A 110 22.45 -5.46 0.05
C ILE A 110 21.39 -4.65 -0.71
N VAL A 111 21.67 -4.29 -1.96
CA VAL A 111 20.70 -3.65 -2.87
C VAL A 111 19.46 -4.50 -3.06
N ASP A 112 19.59 -5.82 -3.28
CA ASP A 112 18.44 -6.74 -3.35
C ASP A 112 17.60 -6.70 -2.07
N ALA A 113 18.24 -6.68 -0.90
CA ALA A 113 17.55 -6.63 0.39
C ALA A 113 16.82 -5.31 0.60
N LEU A 114 17.44 -4.18 0.27
CA LEU A 114 16.79 -2.86 0.32
C LEU A 114 15.62 -2.77 -0.66
N ARG A 115 15.75 -3.38 -1.85
CA ARG A 115 14.66 -3.42 -2.83
C ARG A 115 13.49 -4.27 -2.32
N ALA A 116 13.75 -5.39 -1.66
CA ALA A 116 12.71 -6.19 -1.02
C ALA A 116 12.00 -5.42 0.12
N ILE A 117 12.74 -4.60 0.88
CA ILE A 117 12.15 -3.70 1.88
C ILE A 117 11.25 -2.67 1.19
N ALA A 118 11.79 -1.93 0.22
CA ALA A 118 11.09 -0.86 -0.51
C ALA A 118 9.79 -1.33 -1.17
N GLN A 119 9.79 -2.54 -1.74
CA GLN A 119 8.65 -3.09 -2.49
C GLN A 119 7.61 -3.81 -1.62
N SER A 120 7.84 -3.89 -0.30
CA SER A 120 6.90 -4.59 0.57
C SER A 120 5.54 -3.86 0.68
N PRO A 121 4.41 -4.59 0.60
CA PRO A 121 3.07 -4.01 0.75
C PRO A 121 2.74 -3.59 2.20
N GLY A 122 3.65 -3.75 3.15
CA GLY A 122 3.47 -3.36 4.54
C GLY A 122 4.78 -3.36 5.33
N PRO A 123 4.70 -3.43 6.66
CA PRO A 123 5.87 -3.55 7.52
C PRO A 123 6.74 -4.77 7.15
N VAL A 124 8.06 -4.61 7.31
CA VAL A 124 9.06 -5.60 6.90
C VAL A 124 9.88 -6.04 8.10
N LEU A 125 10.18 -7.33 8.19
CA LEU A 125 11.14 -7.86 9.14
C LEU A 125 12.38 -8.37 8.41
N VAL A 126 13.56 -7.92 8.84
CA VAL A 126 14.85 -8.40 8.32
C VAL A 126 15.52 -9.27 9.39
N HIS A 127 15.96 -10.47 9.02
CA HIS A 127 16.69 -11.32 9.94
C HIS A 127 17.83 -12.08 9.29
N CYS A 128 18.72 -12.57 10.15
CA CYS A 128 19.71 -13.58 9.82
C CYS A 128 19.66 -14.65 10.90
N THR A 129 20.78 -15.28 11.25
CA THR A 129 20.83 -16.27 12.34
C THR A 129 20.64 -15.63 13.72
N ALA A 130 21.37 -14.55 14.02
CA ALA A 130 21.32 -13.84 15.31
C ALA A 130 20.68 -12.45 15.22
N GLY A 131 20.39 -11.95 14.01
CA GLY A 131 19.90 -10.59 13.81
C GLY A 131 20.96 -9.51 14.06
N LYS A 132 22.24 -9.88 14.04
CA LYS A 132 23.38 -9.02 14.42
C LYS A 132 24.10 -8.42 13.23
N ASP A 133 24.90 -9.22 12.52
CA ASP A 133 25.84 -8.74 11.51
C ASP A 133 25.17 -8.38 10.19
N ARG A 134 24.75 -9.38 9.41
CA ARG A 134 24.07 -9.18 8.11
C ARG A 134 22.82 -8.31 8.26
N THR A 135 22.01 -8.59 9.28
CA THR A 135 20.82 -7.79 9.61
C THR A 135 21.20 -6.38 10.00
N GLY A 136 22.22 -6.20 10.85
CA GLY A 136 22.69 -4.88 11.27
C GLY A 136 23.19 -4.04 10.11
N LEU A 137 23.97 -4.62 9.19
CA LEU A 137 24.44 -3.91 7.99
C LEU A 137 23.29 -3.52 7.06
N VAL A 138 22.38 -4.44 6.74
CA VAL A 138 21.22 -4.14 5.88
C VAL A 138 20.32 -3.07 6.49
N VAL A 139 20.01 -3.17 7.79
CA VAL A 139 19.20 -2.18 8.51
C VAL A 139 19.93 -0.84 8.57
N ALA A 140 21.21 -0.80 8.92
CA ALA A 140 21.99 0.44 9.00
C ALA A 140 22.09 1.17 7.66
N VAL A 141 22.32 0.43 6.57
CA VAL A 141 22.36 1.00 5.21
C VAL A 141 20.98 1.54 4.81
N ALA A 142 19.90 0.82 5.12
CA ALA A 142 18.53 1.28 4.85
C ALA A 142 18.20 2.57 5.62
N LEU A 143 18.48 2.61 6.92
CA LEU A 143 18.25 3.78 7.79
C LEU A 143 19.08 4.99 7.33
N THR A 144 20.36 4.77 6.99
CA THR A 144 21.24 5.85 6.49
C THR A 144 20.74 6.40 5.15
N ALA A 145 20.31 5.55 4.22
CA ALA A 145 19.81 5.98 2.89
C ALA A 145 18.52 6.83 2.97
N VAL A 146 17.69 6.60 4.00
CA VAL A 146 16.48 7.40 4.25
C VAL A 146 16.72 8.61 5.17
N GLY A 147 17.97 8.82 5.61
CA GLY A 147 18.38 10.02 6.34
C GLY A 147 18.24 9.94 7.87
N SER A 148 18.19 8.74 8.46
CA SER A 148 18.28 8.59 9.91
C SER A 148 19.64 9.10 10.42
N PRO A 149 19.69 9.82 11.56
CA PRO A 149 20.94 10.28 12.16
C PRO A 149 21.88 9.11 12.46
N GLU A 150 23.17 9.26 12.14
CA GLU A 150 24.16 8.19 12.31
C GLU A 150 24.24 7.71 13.78
N ALA A 151 24.13 8.63 14.75
CA ALA A 151 24.12 8.28 16.17
C ALA A 151 22.98 7.30 16.53
N ASP A 152 21.79 7.48 15.95
CA ASP A 152 20.64 6.61 16.21
C ASP A 152 20.81 5.23 15.55
N VAL A 153 21.37 5.22 14.33
CA VAL A 153 21.69 3.98 13.60
C VAL A 153 22.71 3.13 14.38
N LEU A 154 23.75 3.78 14.91
CA LEU A 154 24.77 3.12 15.74
C LEU A 154 24.18 2.63 17.07
N ALA A 155 23.29 3.41 17.68
CA ALA A 155 22.60 3.03 18.91
C ALA A 155 21.70 1.79 18.70
N ASP A 156 20.88 1.76 17.64
CA ASP A 156 20.06 0.57 17.31
C ASP A 156 20.94 -0.68 17.12
N TYR A 157 22.03 -0.56 16.36
CA TYR A 157 22.93 -1.67 16.12
C TYR A 157 23.53 -2.23 17.42
N ALA A 158 24.02 -1.35 18.30
CA ALA A 158 24.70 -1.71 19.54
C ALA A 158 23.84 -2.53 20.51
N LEU A 159 22.51 -2.33 20.49
CA LEU A 159 21.56 -3.12 21.29
C LEU A 159 21.68 -4.63 21.06
N SER A 160 22.09 -5.03 19.85
CA SER A 160 22.18 -6.43 19.46
C SER A 160 23.17 -7.20 20.33
N GLY A 161 24.26 -6.59 20.82
CA GLY A 161 25.24 -7.27 21.68
C GLY A 161 24.58 -7.80 22.97
N ASN A 162 23.82 -6.95 23.64
CA ASN A 162 23.10 -7.31 24.87
C ASN A 162 21.99 -8.34 24.61
N GLN A 163 21.30 -8.25 23.47
CA GLN A 163 20.20 -9.17 23.13
C GLN A 163 20.68 -10.52 22.61
N VAL A 164 21.88 -10.60 22.03
CA VAL A 164 22.43 -11.83 21.42
C VAL A 164 23.22 -12.66 22.44
N ARG A 165 24.00 -12.02 23.31
CA ARG A 165 24.91 -12.68 24.24
C ARG A 165 24.27 -13.82 25.06
N PRO A 166 23.10 -13.63 25.73
CA PRO A 166 22.49 -14.68 26.55
C PRO A 166 22.17 -15.96 25.78
N HIS A 167 21.90 -15.85 24.47
CA HIS A 167 21.49 -16.97 23.62
C HIS A 167 22.66 -17.64 22.89
N ARG A 168 23.81 -16.95 22.75
CA ARG A 168 24.91 -17.39 21.88
C ARG A 168 26.23 -17.65 22.59
N GLU A 169 26.46 -17.10 23.78
CA GLU A 169 27.77 -17.18 24.47
C GLU A 169 28.30 -18.60 24.61
N LYS A 170 27.47 -19.54 25.11
CA LYS A 170 27.88 -20.93 25.26
C LYS A 170 28.32 -21.57 23.94
N ALA A 171 27.54 -21.35 22.87
CA ALA A 171 27.81 -21.92 21.56
C ALA A 171 29.08 -21.31 20.93
N ALA A 172 29.27 -19.99 21.06
CA ALA A 172 30.47 -19.30 20.57
C ALA A 172 31.73 -19.83 21.26
N ARG A 173 31.72 -19.95 22.60
CA ARG A 173 32.87 -20.49 23.34
C ARG A 173 33.19 -21.93 22.96
N GLN A 174 32.16 -22.77 22.74
CA GLN A 174 32.35 -24.15 22.28
C GLN A 174 32.95 -24.23 20.87
N LEU A 175 32.49 -23.39 19.95
CA LEU A 175 33.03 -23.31 18.59
C LEU A 175 34.51 -22.90 18.59
N LEU A 176 34.88 -21.89 19.39
CA LEU A 176 36.24 -21.36 19.43
C LEU A 176 37.21 -22.26 20.21
N ALA A 177 36.72 -23.07 21.15
CA ALA A 177 37.53 -24.06 21.84
C ALA A 177 38.04 -25.18 20.91
N GLN A 178 37.37 -25.40 19.77
CA GLN A 178 37.76 -26.39 18.77
C GLN A 178 38.81 -25.84 17.78
N ARG A 179 39.30 -24.61 17.97
CA ARG A 179 40.26 -23.96 17.07
C ARG A 179 41.56 -23.62 17.78
N GLU A 180 42.65 -23.81 17.05
CA GLU A 180 43.99 -23.37 17.42
C GLU A 180 44.11 -21.87 17.11
N LEU A 181 43.77 -21.04 18.10
CA LEU A 181 43.87 -19.58 18.04
C LEU A 181 44.75 -19.09 19.18
N ASP A 182 45.51 -18.01 18.96
CA ASP A 182 46.15 -17.30 20.05
C ASP A 182 45.13 -16.51 20.91
N GLU A 183 45.60 -15.84 21.96
CA GLU A 183 44.71 -15.11 22.87
C GLU A 183 44.03 -13.91 22.18
N HIS A 184 44.75 -13.22 21.30
CA HIS A 184 44.24 -12.06 20.59
C HIS A 184 43.18 -12.45 19.56
N GLU A 185 43.48 -13.47 18.74
CA GLU A 185 42.56 -14.03 17.74
C GLU A 185 41.29 -14.58 18.41
N ARG A 186 41.44 -15.23 19.56
CA ARG A 186 40.30 -15.74 20.33
C ARG A 186 39.44 -14.61 20.87
N GLN A 187 40.04 -13.53 21.37
CA GLN A 187 39.31 -12.37 21.86
C GLN A 187 38.54 -11.66 20.72
N GLN A 188 39.20 -11.43 19.57
CA GLN A 188 38.55 -10.86 18.38
C GLN A 188 37.38 -11.74 17.89
N SER A 189 37.57 -13.06 17.90
CA SER A 189 36.52 -13.99 17.48
C SER A 189 35.35 -14.03 18.47
N LEU A 190 35.61 -13.88 19.78
CA LEU A 190 34.53 -13.75 20.77
C LEU A 190 33.74 -12.46 20.56
N GLU A 191 34.42 -11.35 20.27
CA GLU A 191 33.79 -10.08 19.93
C GLU A 191 32.92 -10.21 18.66
N LEU A 192 33.45 -10.83 17.61
CA LEU A 192 32.70 -11.12 16.37
C LEU A 192 31.39 -11.88 16.64
N HIS A 193 31.40 -12.88 17.53
CA HIS A 193 30.22 -13.71 17.79
C HIS A 193 29.22 -13.10 18.77
N LEU A 194 29.69 -12.28 19.73
CA LEU A 194 28.89 -11.90 20.91
C LEU A 194 28.64 -10.39 21.05
N GLU A 195 29.46 -9.54 20.44
CA GLU A 195 29.35 -8.10 20.57
C GLU A 195 28.79 -7.45 19.31
N SER A 196 28.28 -6.23 19.48
CA SER A 196 27.87 -5.34 18.38
C SER A 196 28.50 -3.97 18.61
N PRO A 197 29.83 -3.85 18.45
CA PRO A 197 30.54 -2.63 18.77
C PRO A 197 30.15 -1.53 17.78
N ALA A 198 29.50 -0.46 18.26
CA ALA A 198 29.15 0.71 17.44
C ALA A 198 30.34 1.23 16.61
N PRO A 199 31.59 1.29 17.13
CA PRO A 199 32.75 1.70 16.33
C PRO A 199 33.01 0.85 15.08
N ALA A 200 32.67 -0.45 15.07
CA ALA A 200 32.84 -1.30 13.88
C ALA A 200 31.82 -0.95 12.80
N LEU A 201 30.56 -0.69 13.18
CA LEU A 201 29.56 -0.24 12.23
C LEU A 201 29.86 1.17 11.71
N GLU A 202 30.31 2.07 12.59
CA GLU A 202 30.75 3.43 12.22
C GLU A 202 31.86 3.40 11.16
N ARG A 203 32.90 2.59 11.37
CA ARG A 203 33.97 2.39 10.38
C ARG A 203 33.45 1.81 9.07
N ALA A 204 32.54 0.85 9.13
CA ALA A 204 31.94 0.26 7.94
C ALA A 204 31.14 1.29 7.12
N LEU A 205 30.36 2.17 7.77
CA LEU A 205 29.62 3.25 7.09
C LEU A 205 30.56 4.36 6.59
N ALA A 206 31.61 4.68 7.35
CA ALA A 206 32.65 5.62 6.92
C ALA A 206 33.36 5.12 5.67
N GLU A 207 33.67 3.82 5.58
CA GLU A 207 34.29 3.23 4.41
C GLU A 207 33.43 3.37 3.14
N LEU A 208 32.10 3.27 3.26
CA LEU A 208 31.20 3.55 2.13
C LEU A 208 31.31 5.00 1.65
N ARG A 209 31.39 5.97 2.59
CA ARG A 209 31.55 7.39 2.26
C ARG A 209 32.91 7.68 1.65
N ASP A 210 33.97 7.07 2.18
CA ASP A 210 35.33 7.29 1.70
C ASP A 210 35.54 6.74 0.28
N VAL A 211 34.92 5.61 -0.05
CA VAL A 211 35.08 4.95 -1.36
C VAL A 211 34.09 5.47 -2.40
N TYR A 212 32.83 5.68 -2.03
CA TYR A 212 31.75 6.02 -2.97
C TYR A 212 31.27 7.48 -2.86
N GLY A 213 31.68 8.22 -1.83
CA GLY A 213 31.24 9.59 -1.54
C GLY A 213 30.02 9.65 -0.63
N SER A 214 29.07 8.72 -0.79
CA SER A 214 27.87 8.63 0.06
C SER A 214 27.29 7.21 0.05
N VAL A 215 26.37 6.92 0.98
CA VAL A 215 25.59 5.67 0.96
C VAL A 215 24.70 5.61 -0.29
N ASP A 216 24.11 6.73 -0.70
CA ASP A 216 23.29 6.80 -1.93
C ASP A 216 24.12 6.42 -3.17
N ASP A 217 25.36 6.91 -3.27
CA ASP A 217 26.25 6.60 -4.40
C ASP A 217 26.77 5.16 -4.37
N TYR A 218 27.02 4.61 -3.18
CA TYR A 218 27.26 3.18 -3.01
C TYR A 218 26.07 2.37 -3.53
N LEU A 219 24.84 2.71 -3.14
CA LEU A 219 23.64 2.02 -3.59
C LEU A 219 23.47 2.11 -5.11
N ARG A 220 23.68 3.29 -5.70
CA ARG A 220 23.65 3.47 -7.17
C ARG A 220 24.71 2.65 -7.88
N ALA A 221 25.93 2.60 -7.36
CA ALA A 221 27.03 1.83 -7.93
C ALA A 221 26.71 0.32 -7.99
N HIS A 222 25.90 -0.17 -7.04
CA HIS A 222 25.42 -1.55 -6.99
C HIS A 222 24.04 -1.76 -7.65
N GLY A 223 23.51 -0.77 -8.38
CA GLY A 223 22.31 -0.90 -9.20
C GLY A 223 20.99 -0.58 -8.48
N PHE A 224 21.02 0.13 -7.35
CA PHE A 224 19.83 0.71 -6.72
C PHE A 224 19.48 2.03 -7.41
N THR A 225 18.28 2.11 -7.98
CA THR A 225 17.85 3.26 -8.77
C THR A 225 17.26 4.36 -7.89
N ASP A 226 17.14 5.59 -8.41
CA ASP A 226 16.44 6.66 -7.70
C ASP A 226 14.96 6.31 -7.44
N THR A 227 14.34 5.50 -8.31
CA THR A 227 13.00 4.93 -8.09
C THR A 227 12.97 3.98 -6.90
N ASP A 228 13.99 3.12 -6.76
CA ASP A 228 14.10 2.23 -5.60
C ASP A 228 14.28 3.04 -4.30
N LEU A 229 15.10 4.10 -4.34
CA LEU A 229 15.32 4.99 -3.19
C LEU A 229 14.05 5.76 -2.80
N ALA A 230 13.30 6.27 -3.78
CA ALA A 230 12.01 6.89 -3.53
C ALA A 230 11.01 5.91 -2.92
N ALA A 231 10.96 4.66 -3.40
CA ALA A 231 10.11 3.62 -2.83
C ALA A 231 10.56 3.23 -1.40
N LEU A 232 11.87 3.19 -1.13
CA LEU A 232 12.39 2.93 0.22
C LEU A 232 11.99 4.05 1.19
N ARG A 233 12.13 5.32 0.77
CA ARG A 233 11.69 6.48 1.57
C ARG A 233 10.18 6.46 1.80
N ASP A 234 9.37 6.20 0.77
CA ASP A 234 7.91 6.03 0.95
C ASP A 234 7.59 4.87 1.91
N ARG A 235 8.37 3.78 1.86
CA ARG A 235 8.11 2.63 2.72
C ARG A 235 8.38 2.92 4.19
N LEU A 236 9.53 3.53 4.47
CA LEU A 236 10.07 3.70 5.83
C LEU A 236 9.68 5.03 6.46
N CYS A 237 9.62 6.09 5.66
CA CYS A 237 9.36 7.46 6.11
C CYS A 237 8.00 7.99 5.68
N GLY A 238 7.34 7.34 4.69
CA GLY A 238 6.04 7.77 4.22
C GLY A 238 5.00 7.79 5.34
N GLY A 239 4.10 8.77 5.27
CA GLY A 239 2.97 8.90 6.17
C GLY A 239 2.11 7.65 6.23
N GLN A 240 1.23 7.58 7.23
CA GLN A 240 0.25 6.52 7.29
C GLN A 240 -0.65 6.65 6.06
N ARG A 241 -0.67 5.64 5.20
CA ARG A 241 -1.42 5.67 3.93
C ARG A 241 -2.57 4.67 4.00
N LEU A 242 -3.72 5.10 3.52
CA LEU A 242 -4.92 4.30 3.37
C LEU A 242 -5.30 4.25 1.89
N THR A 243 -5.52 3.05 1.38
CA THR A 243 -6.14 2.82 0.07
C THR A 243 -7.53 2.23 0.28
N VAL A 244 -8.58 2.97 -0.08
CA VAL A 244 -9.97 2.49 0.00
C VAL A 244 -10.50 2.20 -1.40
N LEU A 245 -11.02 1.01 -1.59
CA LEU A 245 -11.83 0.68 -2.75
C LEU A 245 -13.26 1.18 -2.49
N HIS A 246 -13.71 2.16 -3.25
CA HIS A 246 -15.03 2.77 -3.10
C HIS A 246 -15.96 2.30 -4.22
N VAL A 247 -16.94 1.50 -3.84
CA VAL A 247 -17.98 0.94 -4.71
C VAL A 247 -19.31 1.60 -4.34
N SER A 248 -20.22 1.76 -5.28
CA SER A 248 -21.53 2.37 -5.01
C SER A 248 -22.58 1.86 -5.99
N ASP A 249 -23.86 1.95 -5.57
CA ASP A 249 -25.03 1.78 -6.41
C ASP A 249 -24.99 0.45 -7.19
N VAL A 250 -25.01 -0.66 -6.45
CA VAL A 250 -24.93 -2.03 -6.97
C VAL A 250 -26.23 -2.42 -7.67
N HIS A 251 -27.38 -2.07 -7.08
CA HIS A 251 -28.71 -2.44 -7.56
C HIS A 251 -28.85 -3.93 -7.89
N ALA A 252 -28.48 -4.79 -6.94
CA ALA A 252 -28.68 -6.22 -7.09
C ALA A 252 -30.17 -6.58 -7.17
N THR A 253 -30.49 -7.49 -8.09
CA THR A 253 -31.83 -8.02 -8.34
C THR A 253 -31.87 -9.50 -7.95
N ALA A 254 -33.04 -10.00 -7.54
CA ALA A 254 -33.19 -11.38 -7.08
C ALA A 254 -33.23 -12.35 -8.26
N SER A 255 -33.89 -11.94 -9.35
CA SER A 255 -34.00 -12.73 -10.57
C SER A 255 -33.90 -11.85 -11.81
N GLY A 256 -33.13 -12.30 -12.80
CA GLY A 256 -32.90 -11.56 -14.04
C GLY A 256 -32.06 -10.29 -13.84
N ALA A 257 -31.67 -9.68 -14.95
CA ALA A 257 -30.83 -8.50 -14.96
C ALA A 257 -31.68 -7.22 -14.87
N LEU A 258 -31.21 -6.22 -14.11
CA LEU A 258 -31.72 -4.85 -14.09
C LEU A 258 -31.72 -4.30 -15.53
N TYR A 259 -32.85 -3.70 -15.93
CA TYR A 259 -33.10 -3.27 -17.32
C TYR A 259 -32.87 -4.37 -18.37
N ARG A 260 -32.98 -5.65 -17.98
CA ARG A 260 -32.69 -6.85 -18.78
C ARG A 260 -31.25 -6.94 -19.30
N ARG A 261 -30.31 -6.20 -18.71
CA ARG A 261 -28.92 -6.09 -19.19
C ARG A 261 -27.87 -6.13 -18.08
N VAL A 262 -28.17 -5.56 -16.92
CA VAL A 262 -27.21 -5.33 -15.85
C VAL A 262 -27.43 -6.30 -14.69
N ASP A 263 -26.44 -7.11 -14.34
CA ASP A 263 -26.43 -7.86 -13.07
C ASP A 263 -25.46 -7.18 -12.10
N GLY A 264 -26.03 -6.49 -11.10
CA GLY A 264 -25.26 -5.76 -10.10
C GLY A 264 -24.35 -6.66 -9.26
N THR A 265 -24.80 -7.87 -8.94
CA THR A 265 -24.01 -8.79 -8.10
C THR A 265 -22.81 -9.33 -8.88
N ASP A 266 -22.99 -9.64 -10.16
CA ASP A 266 -21.88 -10.09 -11.00
C ASP A 266 -20.87 -8.96 -11.24
N ARG A 267 -21.32 -7.71 -11.38
CA ARG A 267 -20.42 -6.55 -11.45
C ARG A 267 -19.64 -6.35 -10.17
N LEU A 268 -20.25 -6.57 -9.01
CA LEU A 268 -19.55 -6.53 -7.73
C LEU A 268 -18.44 -7.60 -7.67
N ARG A 269 -18.70 -8.81 -8.17
CA ARG A 269 -17.67 -9.86 -8.30
C ARG A 269 -16.57 -9.47 -9.31
N GLN A 270 -16.96 -8.85 -10.42
CA GLN A 270 -16.03 -8.35 -11.43
C GLN A 270 -15.06 -7.31 -10.83
N VAL A 271 -15.52 -6.41 -9.93
CA VAL A 271 -14.63 -5.50 -9.21
C VAL A 271 -13.54 -6.26 -8.46
N THR A 272 -13.91 -7.31 -7.71
CA THR A 272 -12.94 -8.17 -6.99
C THR A 272 -11.91 -8.77 -7.95
N ASP A 273 -12.36 -9.32 -9.07
CA ASP A 273 -11.50 -9.94 -10.08
C ASP A 273 -10.54 -8.93 -10.72
N THR A 274 -11.04 -7.74 -11.09
CA THR A 274 -10.24 -6.63 -11.63
C THR A 274 -9.16 -6.18 -10.65
N VAL A 275 -9.49 -6.04 -9.37
CA VAL A 275 -8.52 -5.62 -8.34
C VAL A 275 -7.44 -6.69 -8.15
N LEU A 276 -7.81 -7.97 -8.07
CA LEU A 276 -6.87 -9.09 -7.92
C LEU A 276 -5.95 -9.26 -9.14
N GLY A 277 -6.45 -8.98 -10.34
CA GLY A 277 -5.67 -8.96 -11.58
C GLY A 277 -4.69 -7.78 -11.69
N SER A 278 -4.73 -6.83 -10.75
CA SER A 278 -3.92 -5.62 -10.75
C SER A 278 -2.87 -5.60 -9.63
N ALA A 279 -2.06 -4.54 -9.58
CA ALA A 279 -1.16 -4.24 -8.47
C ALA A 279 -1.86 -3.54 -7.28
N LEU A 280 -3.17 -3.24 -7.38
CA LEU A 280 -3.91 -2.59 -6.30
C LEU A 280 -4.08 -3.53 -5.10
N ARG A 281 -3.83 -3.02 -3.91
CA ARG A 281 -4.02 -3.72 -2.63
C ARG A 281 -4.78 -2.78 -1.70
N PRO A 282 -6.13 -2.85 -1.66
CA PRO A 282 -6.91 -1.99 -0.79
C PRO A 282 -6.71 -2.39 0.68
N ASP A 283 -6.70 -1.39 1.55
CA ASP A 283 -6.69 -1.58 3.01
C ASP A 283 -8.12 -1.73 3.56
N ALA A 284 -9.12 -1.24 2.82
CA ALA A 284 -10.54 -1.44 3.09
C ALA A 284 -11.37 -1.29 1.80
N VAL A 285 -12.58 -1.84 1.81
CA VAL A 285 -13.62 -1.59 0.81
C VAL A 285 -14.81 -0.89 1.47
N VAL A 286 -15.36 0.11 0.81
CA VAL A 286 -16.58 0.81 1.23
C VAL A 286 -17.61 0.70 0.10
N ILE A 287 -18.85 0.30 0.44
CA ILE A 287 -19.97 0.22 -0.51
C ILE A 287 -21.04 1.24 -0.10
N THR A 288 -21.14 2.37 -0.82
CA THR A 288 -21.96 3.53 -0.44
C THR A 288 -23.41 3.48 -0.94
N GLY A 289 -24.16 2.48 -0.52
CA GLY A 289 -25.62 2.43 -0.69
C GLY A 289 -26.11 1.90 -2.02
N ASP A 290 -27.44 1.75 -2.06
CA ASP A 290 -28.23 1.13 -3.11
C ASP A 290 -27.67 -0.23 -3.51
N LEU A 291 -27.44 -1.08 -2.50
CA LEU A 291 -26.87 -2.39 -2.73
C LEU A 291 -27.90 -3.32 -3.36
N CYS A 292 -29.13 -3.28 -2.88
CA CYS A 292 -30.27 -4.02 -3.41
C CYS A 292 -31.24 -3.07 -4.13
N GLN A 293 -31.77 -3.50 -5.28
CA GLN A 293 -32.82 -2.76 -5.98
C GLN A 293 -34.13 -2.83 -5.19
N SER A 294 -34.81 -1.68 -5.02
CA SER A 294 -36.12 -1.67 -4.34
C SER A 294 -37.11 -2.63 -4.98
N GLY A 295 -37.76 -3.44 -4.13
CA GLY A 295 -38.71 -4.47 -4.56
C GLY A 295 -38.05 -5.82 -4.90
N GLU A 296 -36.73 -5.91 -4.90
CA GLU A 296 -35.95 -7.12 -5.24
C GLU A 296 -35.18 -7.67 -4.03
N PHE A 297 -35.76 -7.57 -2.83
CA PHE A 297 -35.08 -7.87 -1.57
C PHE A 297 -34.66 -9.33 -1.39
N ASP A 298 -35.21 -10.24 -2.19
CA ASP A 298 -34.73 -11.63 -2.27
C ASP A 298 -33.28 -11.73 -2.81
N ALA A 299 -32.67 -10.62 -3.26
CA ALA A 299 -31.28 -10.54 -3.67
C ALA A 299 -30.27 -10.50 -2.50
N TYR A 300 -30.69 -10.15 -1.28
CA TYR A 300 -29.79 -9.98 -0.14
C TYR A 300 -28.88 -11.19 0.14
N PRO A 301 -29.35 -12.46 0.09
CA PRO A 301 -28.47 -13.62 0.26
C PRO A 301 -27.34 -13.68 -0.77
N ARG A 302 -27.63 -13.47 -2.06
CA ARG A 302 -26.63 -13.49 -3.14
C ARG A 302 -25.63 -12.33 -3.01
N LEU A 303 -26.13 -11.18 -2.56
CA LEU A 303 -25.33 -9.99 -2.28
C LEU A 303 -24.38 -10.23 -1.09
N ALA A 304 -24.86 -10.86 -0.01
CA ALA A 304 -24.07 -11.23 1.15
C ALA A 304 -22.91 -12.15 0.78
N GLU A 305 -23.18 -13.18 -0.04
CA GLU A 305 -22.14 -14.07 -0.56
C GLU A 305 -21.10 -13.33 -1.40
N ALA A 306 -21.49 -12.35 -2.21
CA ALA A 306 -20.55 -11.56 -3.02
C ALA A 306 -19.68 -10.63 -2.16
N VAL A 307 -20.26 -10.00 -1.13
CA VAL A 307 -19.53 -9.16 -0.17
C VAL A 307 -18.55 -9.99 0.67
N GLU A 308 -18.97 -11.18 1.11
CA GLU A 308 -18.08 -12.08 1.87
C GLU A 308 -16.96 -12.66 1.00
N ASP A 309 -17.24 -13.03 -0.25
CA ASP A 309 -16.20 -13.44 -1.21
C ASP A 309 -15.18 -12.31 -1.44
N MET A 310 -15.66 -11.07 -1.62
CA MET A 310 -14.80 -9.89 -1.74
C MET A 310 -13.91 -9.70 -0.51
N ARG A 311 -14.49 -9.79 0.70
CA ARG A 311 -13.77 -9.68 1.98
C ARG A 311 -12.67 -10.75 2.08
N ALA A 312 -13.01 -12.01 1.83
CA ALA A 312 -12.10 -13.14 1.93
C ALA A 312 -10.95 -13.05 0.92
N ARG A 313 -11.26 -12.71 -0.35
CA ARG A 313 -10.26 -12.70 -1.43
C ARG A 313 -9.36 -11.48 -1.41
N LEU A 314 -9.87 -10.31 -1.01
CA LEU A 314 -9.06 -9.09 -0.89
C LEU A 314 -8.30 -9.03 0.46
N GLY A 315 -8.75 -9.77 1.47
CA GLY A 315 -8.09 -9.85 2.78
C GLY A 315 -8.13 -8.54 3.55
N CYS A 316 -9.18 -7.74 3.37
CA CYS A 316 -9.38 -6.45 4.04
C CYS A 316 -10.84 -6.28 4.49
N PRO A 317 -11.13 -5.37 5.45
CA PRO A 317 -12.49 -5.08 5.87
C PRO A 317 -13.34 -4.55 4.71
N VAL A 318 -14.63 -4.92 4.70
CA VAL A 318 -15.64 -4.42 3.76
C VAL A 318 -16.76 -3.80 4.58
N LEU A 319 -17.04 -2.51 4.35
CA LEU A 319 -18.07 -1.73 5.03
C LEU A 319 -19.20 -1.34 4.04
N PRO A 320 -20.32 -2.08 4.05
CA PRO A 320 -21.57 -1.66 3.42
C PRO A 320 -22.22 -0.50 4.17
N VAL A 321 -22.82 0.43 3.44
CA VAL A 321 -23.64 1.53 3.97
C VAL A 321 -24.98 1.51 3.24
N PRO A 322 -26.14 1.69 3.90
CA PRO A 322 -27.44 1.58 3.25
C PRO A 322 -27.75 2.81 2.36
N GLY A 323 -28.40 2.57 1.22
CA GLY A 323 -28.99 3.61 0.37
C GLY A 323 -30.52 3.65 0.43
N ASN A 324 -31.14 4.54 -0.35
CA ASN A 324 -32.60 4.69 -0.34
C ASN A 324 -33.33 3.52 -0.98
N HIS A 325 -32.66 2.69 -1.77
CA HIS A 325 -33.26 1.50 -2.35
C HIS A 325 -33.24 0.29 -1.42
N ASP A 326 -32.38 0.29 -0.40
CA ASP A 326 -32.19 -0.80 0.54
C ASP A 326 -33.33 -0.89 1.57
N HIS A 327 -33.67 -2.11 1.99
CA HIS A 327 -34.62 -2.33 3.07
C HIS A 327 -33.87 -2.27 4.43
N PRO A 328 -34.24 -1.39 5.37
CA PRO A 328 -33.49 -1.18 6.61
C PRO A 328 -33.26 -2.47 7.42
N ASP A 329 -34.33 -3.21 7.71
CA ASP A 329 -34.24 -4.41 8.54
C ASP A 329 -33.43 -5.55 7.89
N LEU A 330 -33.60 -5.74 6.57
CA LEU A 330 -32.89 -6.79 5.84
C LEU A 330 -31.42 -6.44 5.63
N PHE A 331 -31.11 -5.16 5.37
CA PHE A 331 -29.74 -4.67 5.33
C PHE A 331 -29.03 -4.93 6.67
N ALA A 332 -29.64 -4.50 7.78
CA ALA A 332 -29.08 -4.69 9.13
C ALA A 332 -28.92 -6.17 9.50
N ALA A 333 -29.89 -7.02 9.14
CA ALA A 333 -29.81 -8.46 9.36
C ALA A 333 -28.72 -9.14 8.51
N THR A 334 -28.41 -8.60 7.33
CA THR A 334 -27.46 -9.19 6.39
C THR A 334 -26.02 -8.76 6.66
N PHE A 335 -25.79 -7.47 6.90
CA PHE A 335 -24.45 -6.88 7.02
C PHE A 335 -24.04 -6.55 8.45
N GLY A 336 -24.97 -6.69 9.39
CA GLY A 336 -24.76 -6.39 10.80
C GLY A 336 -24.95 -4.91 11.13
N ALA A 337 -24.73 -4.59 12.40
CA ALA A 337 -24.86 -3.24 12.95
C ALA A 337 -23.50 -2.53 13.12
N ASP A 338 -22.40 -3.15 12.70
CA ASP A 338 -21.08 -2.55 12.78
C ASP A 338 -20.93 -1.48 11.70
N ARG A 339 -20.76 -0.24 12.15
CA ARG A 339 -20.74 0.96 11.30
C ARG A 339 -19.37 1.63 11.27
N VAL A 340 -18.40 1.04 11.95
CA VAL A 340 -17.03 1.56 12.05
C VAL A 340 -16.06 0.43 11.78
N VAL A 341 -15.12 0.67 10.87
CA VAL A 341 -13.98 -0.23 10.65
C VAL A 341 -12.68 0.57 10.74
N GLU A 342 -11.63 -0.10 11.19
CA GLU A 342 -10.30 0.50 11.26
C GLU A 342 -9.38 -0.14 10.22
N ALA A 343 -8.60 0.68 9.54
CA ALA A 343 -7.62 0.23 8.56
C ALA A 343 -6.42 1.17 8.58
N ARG A 344 -5.22 0.62 8.76
CA ARG A 344 -3.97 1.41 8.82
C ARG A 344 -4.08 2.60 9.79
N GLY A 345 -4.71 2.43 10.95
CA GLY A 345 -4.90 3.50 11.95
C GLY A 345 -5.88 4.61 11.57
N TYR A 346 -6.47 4.55 10.37
CA TYR A 346 -7.62 5.37 9.99
C TYR A 346 -8.90 4.73 10.48
N ARG A 347 -9.84 5.58 10.90
CA ARG A 347 -11.21 5.19 11.19
C ARG A 347 -12.08 5.39 9.94
N ILE A 348 -12.92 4.42 9.59
CA ILE A 348 -13.89 4.53 8.49
C ILE A 348 -15.29 4.36 9.08
N VAL A 349 -16.14 5.38 8.93
CA VAL A 349 -17.47 5.46 9.57
C VAL A 349 -18.57 5.47 8.51
N GLY A 350 -19.52 4.56 8.60
CA GLY A 350 -20.71 4.48 7.76
C GLY A 350 -21.91 5.21 8.37
N LEU A 351 -22.43 6.21 7.67
CA LEU A 351 -23.65 6.96 8.02
C LEU A 351 -24.87 6.46 7.24
N ASP A 352 -25.93 6.12 7.97
CA ASP A 352 -27.22 5.83 7.36
C ASP A 352 -27.88 7.14 6.93
N THR A 353 -27.99 7.30 5.61
CA THR A 353 -28.72 8.41 4.98
C THR A 353 -29.86 7.90 4.13
N SER A 354 -30.27 6.64 4.24
CA SER A 354 -31.27 5.98 3.38
C SER A 354 -32.59 6.77 3.25
N THR A 355 -32.94 7.56 4.26
CA THR A 355 -34.14 8.42 4.24
C THR A 355 -33.98 9.76 3.50
N GLY A 356 -32.78 10.06 2.98
CA GLY A 356 -32.41 11.34 2.38
C GLY A 356 -32.08 12.45 3.39
N SER A 357 -32.10 12.13 4.69
CA SER A 357 -31.85 13.08 5.78
C SER A 357 -31.13 12.40 6.95
N LEU A 358 -30.61 13.19 7.90
CA LEU A 358 -30.00 12.70 9.14
C LEU A 358 -30.89 13.09 10.34
N PRO A 359 -31.52 12.13 11.04
CA PRO A 359 -32.25 12.44 12.27
C PRO A 359 -31.30 12.87 13.39
N ASP A 360 -31.81 13.53 14.43
CA ASP A 360 -30.98 14.02 15.56
C ASP A 360 -30.17 12.89 16.21
N SER A 361 -30.77 11.71 16.39
CA SER A 361 -30.09 10.53 16.95
C SER A 361 -28.86 10.10 16.15
N GLU A 362 -28.89 10.30 14.83
CA GLU A 362 -27.81 9.92 13.92
C GLU A 362 -26.65 10.93 13.99
N ILE A 363 -26.98 12.22 14.11
CA ILE A 363 -26.00 13.28 14.37
C ILE A 363 -25.36 13.10 15.76
N ASP A 364 -26.16 12.83 16.79
CA ASP A 364 -25.66 12.62 18.15
C ASP A 364 -24.70 11.42 18.23
N TRP A 365 -25.04 10.32 17.55
CA TRP A 365 -24.17 9.15 17.44
C TRP A 365 -22.85 9.47 16.73
N LEU A 366 -22.90 10.20 15.62
CA LEU A 366 -21.71 10.64 14.89
C LEU A 366 -20.81 11.51 15.74
N VAL A 367 -21.37 12.50 16.44
CA VAL A 367 -20.64 13.39 17.35
C VAL A 367 -19.95 12.58 18.46
N ALA A 368 -20.65 11.61 19.05
CA ALA A 368 -20.07 10.72 20.06
C ALA A 368 -18.93 9.86 19.49
N THR A 369 -19.09 9.35 18.27
CA THR A 369 -18.07 8.53 17.60
C THR A 369 -16.81 9.34 17.24
N LEU A 370 -16.98 10.62 16.89
CA LEU A 370 -15.88 11.52 16.54
C LEU A 370 -15.30 12.30 17.74
N ALA A 371 -15.81 12.07 18.95
CA ALA A 371 -15.35 12.77 20.15
C ALA A 371 -13.86 12.56 20.44
N GLU A 372 -13.37 11.34 20.16
CA GLU A 372 -11.95 11.00 20.21
C GLU A 372 -11.37 10.95 18.79
N PRO A 373 -10.47 11.87 18.41
CA PRO A 373 -9.83 11.85 17.10
C PRO A 373 -8.82 10.71 17.00
N THR A 374 -8.65 10.19 15.79
CA THR A 374 -7.56 9.27 15.47
C THR A 374 -6.36 10.05 14.93
N ALA A 375 -5.15 9.52 15.15
CA ALA A 375 -3.93 10.18 14.65
C ALA A 375 -3.87 10.24 13.12
N ALA A 376 -4.42 9.24 12.42
CA ALA A 376 -4.42 9.19 10.95
C ALA A 376 -5.58 9.98 10.34
N GLY A 377 -6.70 10.10 11.07
CA GLY A 377 -7.94 10.75 10.65
C GLY A 377 -9.05 9.78 10.28
N THR A 378 -10.21 10.35 9.95
CA THR A 378 -11.44 9.60 9.69
C THR A 378 -11.92 9.75 8.25
N VAL A 379 -12.34 8.65 7.63
CA VAL A 379 -13.12 8.61 6.38
C VAL A 379 -14.60 8.44 6.74
N LEU A 380 -15.45 9.33 6.23
CA LEU A 380 -16.89 9.21 6.39
C LEU A 380 -17.48 8.61 5.11
N ALA A 381 -18.38 7.65 5.22
CA ALA A 381 -19.05 6.99 4.11
C ALA A 381 -20.57 7.10 4.27
N MET A 382 -21.27 7.54 3.24
CA MET A 382 -22.73 7.71 3.24
C MET A 382 -23.30 7.46 1.85
N HIS A 383 -24.63 7.43 1.70
CA HIS A 383 -25.24 7.26 0.38
C HIS A 383 -25.53 8.62 -0.26
N HIS A 384 -26.34 9.48 0.38
CA HIS A 384 -26.73 10.77 -0.18
C HIS A 384 -25.60 11.82 -0.05
N PRO A 385 -25.09 12.39 -1.15
CA PRO A 385 -24.02 13.37 -1.10
C PRO A 385 -24.45 14.68 -0.39
N PRO A 386 -23.60 15.27 0.47
CA PRO A 386 -23.85 16.57 1.08
C PRO A 386 -23.41 17.74 0.19
N ILE A 387 -23.47 17.55 -1.13
CA ILE A 387 -23.11 18.54 -2.16
C ILE A 387 -24.19 18.57 -3.24
N ARG A 388 -24.34 19.71 -3.91
CA ARG A 388 -25.35 19.87 -4.97
C ARG A 388 -25.06 18.94 -6.14
N ALA A 389 -26.10 18.30 -6.67
CA ALA A 389 -25.99 17.48 -7.87
C ALA A 389 -25.54 18.32 -9.09
N ALA A 390 -24.71 17.72 -9.96
CA ALA A 390 -24.33 18.32 -11.23
C ALA A 390 -25.42 18.13 -12.30
N ALA A 391 -26.08 16.98 -12.32
CA ALA A 391 -27.16 16.69 -13.27
C ALA A 391 -28.44 17.43 -12.88
N ALA A 392 -29.04 18.18 -13.80
CA ALA A 392 -30.25 18.96 -13.54
C ALA A 392 -31.43 18.11 -13.05
N ALA A 393 -31.53 16.85 -13.50
CA ALA A 393 -32.58 15.91 -13.10
C ALA A 393 -32.45 15.41 -11.65
N LEU A 394 -31.29 15.61 -11.01
CA LEU A 394 -30.99 15.16 -9.64
C LEU A 394 -31.00 16.29 -8.61
N VAL A 395 -31.21 17.54 -9.03
CA VAL A 395 -31.26 18.67 -8.10
C VAL A 395 -32.40 18.48 -7.09
N GLY A 396 -32.08 18.61 -5.80
CA GLY A 396 -32.99 18.36 -4.69
C GLY A 396 -33.06 16.89 -4.25
N ARG A 397 -32.20 16.02 -4.80
CA ARG A 397 -32.01 14.62 -4.37
C ARG A 397 -30.75 14.45 -3.51
N GLU A 398 -29.95 15.49 -3.33
CA GLU A 398 -28.85 15.51 -2.37
C GLU A 398 -29.35 15.36 -0.91
N LEU A 399 -28.41 15.17 0.02
CA LEU A 399 -28.71 15.12 1.46
C LEU A 399 -29.46 16.37 1.91
N ALA A 400 -30.58 16.20 2.62
CA ALA A 400 -31.32 17.31 3.20
C ALA A 400 -30.56 17.96 4.38
N ALA A 401 -30.59 19.29 4.43
CA ALA A 401 -29.95 20.11 5.48
C ALA A 401 -28.47 19.76 5.74
N PRO A 402 -27.60 19.75 4.70
CA PRO A 402 -26.20 19.34 4.83
C PRO A 402 -25.39 20.24 5.79
N GLU A 403 -25.87 21.46 6.08
CA GLU A 403 -25.29 22.35 7.07
C GLU A 403 -25.32 21.77 8.50
N ARG A 404 -26.26 20.88 8.82
CA ARG A 404 -26.29 20.17 10.11
C ARG A 404 -25.13 19.20 10.23
N LEU A 405 -24.85 18.45 9.17
CA LEU A 405 -23.66 17.59 9.08
C LEU A 405 -22.38 18.43 9.12
N ALA A 406 -22.32 19.53 8.37
CA ALA A 406 -21.15 20.43 8.39
C ALA A 406 -20.85 20.98 9.80
N CYS A 407 -21.90 21.25 10.58
CA CYS A 407 -21.75 21.67 11.99
C CYS A 407 -21.16 20.54 12.84
N ALA A 408 -21.69 19.32 12.72
CA ALA A 408 -21.21 18.15 13.46
C ALA A 408 -19.76 17.77 13.14
N LEU A 409 -19.32 17.99 11.89
CA LEU A 409 -17.97 17.63 11.45
C LEU A 409 -16.91 18.72 11.73
N ARG A 410 -17.31 19.91 12.15
CA ARG A 410 -16.39 21.04 12.34
C ARG A 410 -15.38 20.73 13.44
N GLY A 411 -14.09 20.80 13.09
CA GLY A 411 -12.99 20.57 14.03
C GLY A 411 -12.75 19.10 14.40
N THR A 412 -13.41 18.18 13.69
CA THR A 412 -13.16 16.74 13.83
C THR A 412 -11.95 16.30 12.98
N ASP A 413 -11.54 15.04 13.11
CA ASP A 413 -10.46 14.44 12.33
C ASP A 413 -10.92 13.89 10.96
N VAL A 414 -12.14 14.23 10.51
CA VAL A 414 -12.68 13.75 9.23
C VAL A 414 -11.93 14.40 8.06
N ARG A 415 -11.35 13.57 7.20
CA ARG A 415 -10.47 13.98 6.09
C ARG A 415 -11.12 13.90 4.72
N VAL A 416 -12.15 13.07 4.55
CA VAL A 416 -12.89 12.90 3.29
C VAL A 416 -14.25 12.25 3.54
N ILE A 417 -15.24 12.64 2.74
CA ILE A 417 -16.57 12.02 2.69
C ILE A 417 -16.71 11.26 1.36
N LEU A 418 -17.07 9.98 1.44
CA LEU A 418 -17.43 9.14 0.31
C LEU A 418 -18.96 9.03 0.21
N ALA A 419 -19.51 9.26 -0.97
CA ALA A 419 -20.94 9.20 -1.24
C ALA A 419 -21.28 8.46 -2.54
N GLY A 420 -22.56 8.16 -2.76
CA GLY A 420 -23.10 7.47 -3.94
C GLY A 420 -24.26 8.23 -4.58
N HIS A 421 -25.34 7.53 -4.91
CA HIS A 421 -26.67 8.06 -5.26
C HIS A 421 -26.81 8.77 -6.61
N PHE A 422 -25.80 9.52 -7.07
CA PHE A 422 -25.91 10.27 -8.32
C PHE A 422 -25.58 9.46 -9.58
N HIS A 423 -25.07 8.24 -9.42
CA HIS A 423 -24.68 7.37 -10.54
C HIS A 423 -23.64 7.98 -11.48
N HIS A 424 -22.87 8.97 -11.03
CA HIS A 424 -21.75 9.51 -11.79
C HIS A 424 -20.64 10.00 -10.84
N PRO A 425 -19.36 9.81 -11.20
CA PRO A 425 -18.26 10.37 -10.42
C PRO A 425 -18.37 11.89 -10.33
N MET A 426 -18.19 12.42 -9.13
CA MET A 426 -18.19 13.86 -8.88
C MET A 426 -17.36 14.18 -7.63
N SER A 427 -16.71 15.34 -7.61
CA SER A 427 -16.06 15.87 -6.42
C SER A 427 -16.64 17.22 -6.01
N GLY A 428 -16.56 17.52 -4.73
CA GLY A 428 -16.95 18.79 -4.13
C GLY A 428 -16.37 18.92 -2.73
N ALA A 429 -16.95 19.80 -1.92
CA ALA A 429 -16.56 19.96 -0.53
C ALA A 429 -17.76 20.33 0.35
N LEU A 430 -17.74 19.84 1.59
CA LEU A 430 -18.63 20.26 2.67
C LEU A 430 -17.81 21.06 3.68
N GLY A 431 -17.84 22.39 3.56
CA GLY A 431 -16.86 23.24 4.24
C GLY A 431 -15.45 22.95 3.70
N ASP A 432 -14.52 22.61 4.60
CA ASP A 432 -13.14 22.29 4.23
C ASP A 432 -12.92 20.78 3.98
N ILE A 433 -13.96 19.95 4.14
CA ILE A 433 -13.85 18.49 3.98
C ILE A 433 -14.15 18.12 2.51
N PRO A 434 -13.20 17.49 1.79
CA PRO A 434 -13.44 16.98 0.45
C PRO A 434 -14.55 15.93 0.43
N VAL A 435 -15.40 16.00 -0.60
CA VAL A 435 -16.47 15.04 -0.86
C VAL A 435 -16.21 14.38 -2.21
N TRP A 436 -16.22 13.05 -2.23
CA TRP A 436 -16.16 12.24 -3.44
C TRP A 436 -17.43 11.41 -3.60
N VAL A 437 -18.14 11.64 -4.70
CA VAL A 437 -19.28 10.84 -5.11
C VAL A 437 -18.77 9.79 -6.09
N GLY A 438 -19.02 8.52 -5.77
CA GLY A 438 -18.62 7.38 -6.58
C GLY A 438 -19.42 7.30 -7.88
N GLY A 439 -18.85 6.59 -8.87
CA GLY A 439 -19.65 6.06 -9.96
C GLY A 439 -20.56 4.93 -9.48
N SER A 440 -21.45 4.48 -10.37
CA SER A 440 -22.36 3.37 -10.09
C SER A 440 -21.92 2.09 -10.78
N LEU A 441 -22.14 0.95 -10.13
CA LEU A 441 -22.06 -0.36 -10.78
C LEU A 441 -23.27 -0.66 -11.67
N ALA A 442 -24.42 -0.05 -11.41
CA ALA A 442 -25.62 -0.27 -12.20
C ALA A 442 -25.57 0.43 -13.57
N TYR A 443 -25.38 1.75 -13.59
CA TYR A 443 -25.31 2.56 -14.82
C TYR A 443 -24.73 3.94 -14.55
N LEU A 444 -24.09 4.55 -15.54
CA LEU A 444 -23.65 5.95 -15.50
C LEU A 444 -24.80 6.88 -15.86
N GLN A 445 -25.10 7.87 -15.03
CA GLN A 445 -26.08 8.89 -15.37
C GLN A 445 -25.48 9.99 -16.26
N ASP A 446 -26.15 10.28 -17.39
CA ASP A 446 -25.75 11.36 -18.30
C ASP A 446 -26.07 12.73 -17.68
N THR A 447 -25.02 13.45 -17.30
CA THR A 447 -25.11 14.79 -16.71
C THR A 447 -25.51 15.87 -17.72
N GLY A 448 -25.41 15.59 -19.03
CA GLY A 448 -25.79 16.51 -20.11
C GLY A 448 -27.26 16.44 -20.51
N ALA A 449 -28.03 15.50 -19.96
CA ALA A 449 -29.45 15.35 -20.25
C ALA A 449 -30.27 16.57 -19.75
N SER A 450 -31.36 16.89 -20.45
CA SER A 450 -32.26 17.99 -20.05
C SER A 450 -32.93 17.71 -18.70
N ALA A 451 -33.29 18.76 -17.94
CA ALA A 451 -33.83 18.65 -16.58
C ALA A 451 -35.06 17.74 -16.41
N GLY A 452 -35.83 17.48 -17.48
CA GLY A 452 -36.99 16.58 -17.46
C GLY A 452 -36.68 15.12 -17.83
N THR A 453 -35.40 14.77 -18.03
CA THR A 453 -35.00 13.45 -18.56
C THR A 453 -33.84 12.89 -17.75
N VAL A 454 -33.98 11.63 -17.31
CA VAL A 454 -32.88 10.83 -16.78
C VAL A 454 -32.43 9.86 -17.88
N VAL A 455 -31.15 9.86 -18.20
CA VAL A 455 -30.55 8.93 -19.17
C VAL A 455 -29.46 8.14 -18.46
N GLY A 456 -29.61 6.81 -18.46
CA GLY A 456 -28.61 5.88 -17.96
C GLY A 456 -27.82 5.25 -19.10
N LEU A 457 -26.50 5.22 -18.95
CA LEU A 457 -25.55 4.61 -19.87
C LEU A 457 -24.94 3.37 -19.22
N ASP A 458 -24.76 2.31 -20.01
CA ASP A 458 -24.11 1.10 -19.54
C ASP A 458 -22.58 1.28 -19.46
N SER A 459 -22.12 2.04 -18.47
CA SER A 459 -20.72 2.36 -18.24
C SER A 459 -20.41 2.29 -16.73
N PRO A 460 -20.33 1.07 -16.17
CA PRO A 460 -20.09 0.88 -14.75
C PRO A 460 -18.67 1.31 -14.35
N SER A 461 -18.53 1.85 -13.14
CA SER A 461 -17.23 2.20 -12.57
C SER A 461 -17.24 2.10 -11.05
N PHE A 462 -16.06 1.89 -10.47
CA PHE A 462 -15.78 2.04 -9.04
C PHE A 462 -14.70 3.10 -8.86
N SER A 463 -14.35 3.46 -7.63
CA SER A 463 -13.30 4.45 -7.36
C SER A 463 -12.21 3.88 -6.44
N VAL A 464 -10.99 4.41 -6.57
CA VAL A 464 -9.89 4.14 -5.64
C VAL A 464 -9.51 5.44 -4.95
N LEU A 465 -9.81 5.52 -3.66
CA LEU A 465 -9.36 6.58 -2.77
C LEU A 465 -7.97 6.22 -2.24
N ARG A 466 -7.05 7.19 -2.26
CA ARG A 466 -5.80 7.17 -1.52
C ARG A 466 -5.77 8.36 -0.60
N LEU A 467 -5.49 8.11 0.67
CA LEU A 467 -5.37 9.10 1.72
C LEU A 467 -4.01 8.93 2.39
N ASP A 468 -3.26 10.01 2.51
CA ASP A 468 -1.96 10.07 3.18
C ASP A 468 -1.83 11.41 3.92
N ASP A 469 -0.67 11.69 4.50
CA ASP A 469 -0.38 12.94 5.20
C ASP A 469 -0.52 14.19 4.30
N GLN A 470 -0.34 14.06 2.98
CA GLN A 470 -0.39 15.16 2.02
C GLN A 470 -1.82 15.47 1.55
N GLY A 471 -2.75 14.53 1.66
CA GLY A 471 -4.16 14.77 1.37
C GLY A 471 -4.89 13.54 0.85
N SER A 472 -5.99 13.78 0.14
CA SER A 472 -6.78 12.73 -0.51
C SER A 472 -6.69 12.85 -2.03
N SER A 473 -6.66 11.71 -2.70
CA SER A 473 -6.83 11.60 -4.15
C SER A 473 -7.81 10.47 -4.43
N CYS A 474 -8.72 10.67 -5.38
CA CYS A 474 -9.67 9.64 -5.77
C CYS A 474 -9.72 9.54 -7.28
N VAL A 475 -9.73 8.31 -7.79
CA VAL A 475 -9.73 8.04 -9.23
C VAL A 475 -10.85 7.06 -9.57
N PRO A 476 -11.76 7.40 -10.50
CA PRO A 476 -12.74 6.46 -11.00
C PRO A 476 -12.08 5.48 -11.98
N ILE A 477 -12.41 4.19 -11.84
CA ILE A 477 -11.94 3.09 -12.67
C ILE A 477 -13.16 2.49 -13.37
N PRO A 478 -13.25 2.61 -14.71
CA PRO A 478 -14.25 1.90 -15.49
C PRO A 478 -14.10 0.38 -15.35
N LEU A 479 -15.23 -0.33 -15.26
CA LEU A 479 -15.27 -1.80 -15.28
C LEU A 479 -15.32 -2.40 -16.69
N THR A 480 -15.41 -1.55 -17.70
CA THR A 480 -15.28 -1.93 -19.11
C THR A 480 -13.83 -1.84 -19.53
N ASP A 481 -13.30 -2.85 -20.20
CA ASP A 481 -11.97 -2.80 -20.80
C ASP A 481 -11.96 -1.79 -21.97
N PRO A 482 -11.23 -0.66 -21.87
CA PRO A 482 -11.09 0.24 -23.00
C PRO A 482 -10.12 -0.35 -24.04
N ASP A 483 -10.30 0.04 -25.30
CA ASP A 483 -9.32 -0.27 -26.34
C ASP A 483 -7.93 0.31 -25.97
N VAL A 484 -6.90 -0.55 -26.02
CA VAL A 484 -5.52 -0.12 -25.73
C VAL A 484 -4.97 0.69 -26.89
N LEU A 485 -4.83 2.01 -26.69
CA LEU A 485 -4.27 2.90 -27.71
C LEU A 485 -2.74 2.79 -27.81
N PHE A 486 -2.03 2.60 -26.69
CA PHE A 486 -0.57 2.42 -26.67
C PHE A 486 -0.09 1.75 -25.38
N ARG A 487 1.12 1.19 -25.43
CA ARG A 487 1.90 0.77 -24.25
C ARG A 487 3.28 1.41 -24.34
N ALA A 488 3.71 2.07 -23.28
CA ALA A 488 5.00 2.74 -23.24
C ALA A 488 5.57 2.68 -21.82
N ALA A 489 6.90 2.60 -21.70
CA ALA A 489 7.56 2.68 -20.41
C ALA A 489 7.49 4.11 -19.85
N PRO A 490 7.52 4.31 -18.51
CA PRO A 490 7.59 5.63 -17.91
C PRO A 490 8.70 6.50 -18.54
N GLY A 491 8.40 7.77 -18.81
CA GLY A 491 9.33 8.70 -19.47
C GLY A 491 9.40 8.58 -21.00
N THR A 492 8.75 7.58 -21.61
CA THR A 492 8.68 7.45 -23.06
C THR A 492 7.56 8.34 -23.62
N THR A 493 7.91 9.31 -24.45
CA THR A 493 6.92 10.11 -25.17
C THR A 493 6.31 9.28 -26.30
N VAL A 494 5.02 9.00 -26.23
CA VAL A 494 4.29 8.32 -27.30
C VAL A 494 3.94 9.34 -28.38
N VAL A 495 4.51 9.17 -29.57
CA VAL A 495 4.20 10.01 -30.72
C VAL A 495 3.05 9.34 -31.50
N PRO A 496 1.88 9.98 -31.66
CA PRO A 496 0.81 9.43 -32.47
C PRO A 496 1.32 9.19 -33.90
N GLU A 497 0.99 8.05 -34.49
CA GLU A 497 1.28 7.82 -35.91
C GLU A 497 0.64 8.94 -36.74
N ARG A 498 1.47 9.81 -37.31
CA ARG A 498 1.00 10.74 -38.34
C ARG A 498 0.59 9.87 -39.53
N ARG A 499 -0.72 9.77 -39.79
CA ARG A 499 -1.24 9.21 -41.05
C ARG A 499 -0.40 9.77 -42.19
N ARG A 500 0.37 8.91 -42.88
CA ARG A 500 0.98 9.28 -44.16
C ARG A 500 -0.18 9.67 -45.07
N ARG A 501 -0.25 10.94 -45.48
CA ARG A 501 -1.17 11.35 -46.55
C ARG A 501 -0.88 10.42 -47.75
N PRO A 502 -1.88 9.77 -48.36
CA PRO A 502 -1.65 9.07 -49.61
C PRO A 502 -1.15 10.12 -50.61
N VAL A 503 0.05 9.89 -51.15
CA VAL A 503 0.55 10.66 -52.29
C VAL A 503 -0.45 10.42 -53.41
N PRO A 504 -1.08 11.46 -53.99
CA PRO A 504 -1.94 11.26 -55.15
C PRO A 504 -1.09 10.61 -56.25
N ALA A 505 -1.58 9.53 -56.86
CA ALA A 505 -0.96 8.98 -58.05
C ALA A 505 -0.76 10.12 -59.06
N ALA A 506 0.46 10.29 -59.56
CA ALA A 506 0.79 11.31 -60.53
C ALA A 506 -0.19 11.20 -61.70
N LEU A 507 -0.96 12.27 -61.95
CA LEU A 507 -1.73 12.40 -63.18
C LEU A 507 -0.75 12.30 -64.36
N PRO A 508 -1.10 11.54 -65.42
CA PRO A 508 -0.25 11.46 -66.60
C PRO A 508 -0.04 12.87 -67.18
N TYR A 509 1.24 13.21 -67.39
CA TYR A 509 1.68 14.44 -68.01
C TYR A 509 1.20 14.51 -69.46
N ASP A 510 0.34 15.47 -69.78
CA ASP A 510 -0.08 15.80 -71.14
C ASP A 510 0.87 16.89 -71.70
N PRO A 511 1.68 16.61 -72.74
CA PRO A 511 2.62 17.59 -73.27
C PRO A 511 1.88 18.71 -74.04
N PRO A 512 2.35 19.97 -73.94
CA PRO A 512 1.67 21.10 -74.56
C PRO A 512 1.82 21.12 -76.09
N PHE A 513 0.71 21.46 -76.74
CA PHE A 513 0.52 21.75 -78.17
C PHE A 513 1.76 22.30 -78.90
N GLN A 514 2.21 21.58 -79.93
CA GLN A 514 3.16 22.07 -80.92
C GLN A 514 2.53 23.20 -81.76
N LYS A 515 3.11 24.40 -81.69
CA LYS A 515 2.79 25.51 -82.60
C LYS A 515 3.26 25.18 -84.02
N GLN A 516 2.35 25.21 -84.99
CA GLN A 516 2.67 25.19 -86.41
C GLN A 516 3.47 26.45 -86.82
N PRO A 517 4.55 26.33 -87.60
CA PRO A 517 5.24 27.49 -88.15
C PRO A 517 4.53 28.02 -89.41
N ILE A 518 4.30 29.32 -89.41
CA ILE A 518 3.79 30.15 -90.50
C ILE A 518 4.80 30.16 -91.66
N ARG A 519 4.32 29.89 -92.88
CA ARG A 519 5.05 30.05 -94.15
C ARG A 519 5.10 31.53 -94.58
N SER A 520 6.25 31.99 -95.08
CA SER A 520 6.41 32.73 -96.37
C SER A 520 7.85 33.28 -96.49
N SER A 521 8.66 32.78 -97.42
CA SER A 521 8.92 33.32 -98.77
C SER A 521 10.13 34.27 -98.87
N LYS A 522 11.26 33.79 -99.41
CA LYS A 522 11.78 34.11 -100.74
C LYS A 522 13.04 33.30 -101.04
#